data_AF-A0AA35YWD1-F1
#
_entry.id   AF-A0AA35YWD1-F1
#
_cell.length_a   1.000
_cell.length_b   1.000
_cell.length_c   1.000
_cell.angle_alpha   90.00
_cell.angle_beta   90.00
_cell.angle_gamma   90.00
#
_symmetry.space_group_name_H-M   'P 1'
#
loop_
_entity.id
_entity.type
_entity.pdbx_description
1 polymer ?
#
loop_
_entity_poly.entity_id
_entity_poly.type
_entity_poly.pdbx_seq_one_letter_code
_entity_poly.pdbx_strand_id
1 'polypeptide(L)'
;MPVINVVEGMKVDLVALKTEVENAKKDMEQMKKEKYFDTIAMKEKIYKFTGQHFRKLFWKAVNACFEQKFRRVMEKIKSVDTHAYDYLIDRDPTTWSNAFFKREEIVMQLKMGCVRVSVMLLGMLEGNQPSLCYRIFGYL
;
A
#
# COMPACT_ATOMS: atom_id res chain seq x y z
N MET A 1 -0.24 -30.77 64.82
CA MET A 1 0.37 -30.93 63.48
C MET A 1 1.51 -29.93 63.35
N PRO A 2 2.69 -30.32 62.85
CA PRO A 2 3.86 -29.45 62.87
C PRO A 2 3.77 -28.41 61.75
N VAL A 3 3.83 -27.13 62.14
CA VAL A 3 3.73 -25.93 61.28
C VAL A 3 4.73 -25.96 60.11
N ILE A 4 5.85 -26.67 60.27
CA ILE A 4 6.93 -26.81 59.28
C ILE A 4 6.44 -27.47 57.97
N ASN A 5 5.59 -28.50 58.03
CA ASN A 5 5.13 -29.18 56.81
C ASN A 5 4.17 -28.31 55.97
N VAL A 6 3.46 -27.39 56.61
CA VAL A 6 2.54 -26.46 55.93
C VAL A 6 3.33 -25.38 55.18
N VAL A 7 4.41 -24.88 55.78
CA VAL A 7 5.27 -23.86 55.16
C VAL A 7 6.00 -24.41 53.92
N GLU A 8 6.47 -25.65 53.96
CA GLU A 8 7.13 -26.28 52.81
C GLU A 8 6.14 -26.53 51.65
N GLY A 9 4.90 -26.94 51.93
CA GLY A 9 3.84 -27.07 50.91
C GLY A 9 3.55 -25.74 50.21
N MET A 10 3.43 -24.65 50.97
CA MET A 10 3.19 -23.31 50.42
C MET A 10 4.32 -22.81 49.53
N LYS A 11 5.59 -23.18 49.81
CA LYS A 11 6.71 -22.83 48.92
C LYS A 11 6.63 -23.56 47.58
N VAL A 12 6.22 -24.83 47.59
CA VAL A 12 6.05 -25.62 46.36
C VAL A 12 4.96 -25.01 45.48
N ASP A 13 3.82 -24.65 46.08
CA ASP A 13 2.70 -24.01 45.37
C ASP A 13 3.08 -22.62 44.82
N LEU A 14 3.85 -21.84 45.58
CA LEU A 14 4.34 -20.53 45.13
C LEU A 14 5.26 -20.66 43.90
N VAL A 15 6.12 -21.68 43.87
CA VAL A 15 7.02 -21.95 42.73
C VAL A 15 6.23 -22.41 41.51
N ALA A 16 5.22 -23.26 41.70
CA ALA A 16 4.32 -23.68 40.62
C ALA A 16 3.58 -22.48 40.02
N LEU A 17 2.95 -21.66 40.86
CA LEU A 17 2.25 -20.43 40.45
C LEU A 17 3.17 -19.45 39.72
N LYS A 18 4.40 -19.26 40.19
CA LYS A 18 5.37 -18.39 39.52
C LYS A 18 5.71 -18.88 38.11
N THR A 19 5.77 -20.19 37.92
CA THR A 19 6.06 -20.81 36.62
C THR A 19 4.90 -20.64 35.66
N GLU A 20 3.67 -20.84 36.13
CA GLU A 20 2.44 -20.64 35.34
C GLU A 20 2.28 -19.19 34.88
N VAL A 21 2.52 -18.23 35.79
CA VAL A 21 2.46 -16.79 35.47
C VAL A 21 3.46 -16.41 34.39
N GLU A 22 4.69 -16.95 34.42
CA GLU A 22 5.66 -16.65 33.36
C GLU A 22 5.32 -17.30 32.02
N ASN A 23 4.72 -18.49 32.02
CA ASN A 23 4.24 -19.11 30.77
C ASN A 23 3.08 -18.31 30.18
N ALA A 24 2.09 -17.91 30.99
CA ALA A 24 0.97 -17.07 30.54
C ALA A 24 1.44 -15.72 29.98
N LYS A 25 2.50 -15.13 30.54
CA LYS A 25 3.10 -13.90 30.02
C LYS A 25 3.70 -14.09 28.64
N LYS A 26 4.41 -15.20 28.40
CA LYS A 26 4.95 -15.54 27.08
C LYS A 26 3.85 -15.73 26.05
N ASP A 27 2.77 -16.44 26.42
CA ASP A 27 1.62 -16.65 25.55
C ASP A 27 0.96 -15.31 25.18
N MET A 28 0.81 -14.40 26.14
CA MET A 28 0.31 -13.05 25.88
C MET A 28 1.22 -12.25 24.93
N GLU A 29 2.55 -12.34 25.08
CA GLU A 29 3.48 -11.70 24.16
C GLU A 29 3.41 -12.31 22.76
N GLN A 30 3.26 -13.63 22.65
CA GLN A 30 3.10 -14.31 21.39
C GLN A 30 1.80 -13.91 20.69
N MET A 31 0.67 -13.91 21.40
CA MET A 31 -0.61 -13.46 20.85
C MET A 31 -0.55 -12.01 20.33
N LYS A 32 0.19 -11.13 21.02
CA LYS A 32 0.40 -9.75 20.54
C LYS A 32 1.19 -9.72 19.23
N LYS A 33 2.23 -10.55 19.09
CA LYS A 33 3.03 -10.65 17.87
C LYS A 33 2.22 -11.18 16.69
N GLU A 34 1.44 -12.24 16.90
CA GLU A 34 0.57 -12.82 15.87
C GLU A 34 -0.48 -11.81 15.39
N LYS A 35 -1.19 -11.15 16.32
CA LYS A 35 -2.17 -10.11 15.98
C LYS A 35 -1.54 -8.96 15.19
N TYR A 36 -0.33 -8.53 15.57
CA TYR A 36 0.40 -7.50 14.84
C TYR A 36 0.74 -7.94 13.41
N PHE A 37 1.23 -9.17 13.25
CA PHE A 37 1.54 -9.74 11.93
C PHE A 37 0.31 -9.81 11.02
N ASP A 38 -0.83 -10.27 11.53
CA ASP A 38 -2.09 -10.35 10.78
C ASP A 38 -2.55 -8.96 10.30
N THR A 39 -2.43 -7.94 11.15
CA THR A 39 -2.79 -6.57 10.74
C THR A 39 -1.89 -6.02 9.64
N ILE A 40 -0.60 -6.36 9.65
CA ILE A 40 0.33 -5.99 8.57
C ILE A 40 -0.05 -6.72 7.28
N ALA A 41 -0.22 -8.03 7.33
CA ALA A 41 -0.57 -8.84 6.16
C ALA A 41 -1.89 -8.37 5.52
N MET A 42 -2.89 -8.02 6.35
CA MET A 42 -4.14 -7.43 5.90
C MET A 42 -3.93 -6.09 5.21
N LYS A 43 -3.16 -5.17 5.83
CA LYS A 43 -2.84 -3.86 5.25
C LYS A 43 -2.10 -4.00 3.92
N GLU A 44 -1.11 -4.89 3.82
CA GLU A 44 -0.38 -5.13 2.58
C GLU A 44 -1.28 -5.65 1.46
N LYS A 45 -2.17 -6.60 1.79
CA LYS A 45 -3.10 -7.16 0.81
C LYS A 45 -4.09 -6.11 0.30
N ILE A 46 -4.63 -5.29 1.20
CA ILE A 46 -5.49 -4.16 0.85
C ILE A 46 -4.73 -3.18 -0.04
N TYR A 47 -3.51 -2.77 0.36
CA TYR A 47 -2.69 -1.82 -0.40
C TYR A 47 -2.36 -2.33 -1.82
N LYS A 48 -1.96 -3.61 -1.96
CA LYS A 48 -1.67 -4.22 -3.27
C LYS A 48 -2.91 -4.22 -4.19
N PHE A 49 -4.08 -4.57 -3.66
CA PHE A 49 -5.32 -4.63 -4.45
C PHE A 49 -5.78 -3.22 -4.85
N THR A 50 -5.79 -2.28 -3.90
CA THR A 50 -6.15 -0.87 -4.15
C THR A 50 -5.19 -0.21 -5.13
N GLY A 51 -3.88 -0.42 -4.96
CA GLY A 51 -2.85 0.09 -5.88
C GLY A 51 -3.00 -0.44 -7.31
N GLN A 52 -3.32 -1.74 -7.48
CA GLN A 52 -3.58 -2.30 -8.81
C GLN A 52 -4.86 -1.74 -9.45
N HIS A 53 -5.92 -1.55 -8.66
CA HIS A 53 -7.17 -0.94 -9.12
C HIS A 53 -6.93 0.52 -9.55
N PHE A 54 -6.22 1.28 -8.74
CA PHE A 54 -5.85 2.66 -9.04
C PHE A 54 -5.00 2.77 -10.30
N ARG A 55 -3.97 1.93 -10.45
CA ARG A 55 -3.14 1.88 -11.68
C ARG A 55 -3.99 1.65 -12.94
N LYS A 56 -4.98 0.77 -12.88
CA LYS A 56 -5.90 0.50 -14.00
C LYS A 56 -6.78 1.72 -14.31
N LEU A 57 -7.27 2.43 -13.29
CA LEU A 57 -8.06 3.64 -13.47
C LEU A 57 -7.21 4.79 -14.02
N PHE A 58 -6.03 5.03 -13.47
CA PHE A 58 -5.08 6.02 -13.96
C PHE A 58 -4.72 5.77 -15.42
N TRP A 59 -4.39 4.52 -15.79
CA TRP A 59 -4.11 4.17 -17.18
C TRP A 59 -5.28 4.47 -18.13
N LYS A 60 -6.52 4.28 -17.66
CA LYS A 60 -7.73 4.63 -18.42
C LYS A 60 -7.90 6.15 -18.57
N ALA A 61 -7.48 6.94 -17.57
CA ALA A 61 -7.53 8.41 -17.63
C ALA A 61 -6.48 8.95 -18.61
N VAL A 62 -5.25 8.43 -18.55
CA VAL A 62 -4.15 8.77 -19.49
C VAL A 62 -4.58 8.49 -20.94
N ASN A 63 -5.17 7.31 -21.19
CA ASN A 63 -5.58 6.88 -22.53
C ASN A 63 -7.00 7.30 -22.94
N ALA A 64 -7.67 8.16 -22.18
CA ALA A 64 -8.96 8.68 -22.61
C ALA A 64 -8.72 9.58 -23.83
N CYS A 65 -9.35 9.32 -24.98
CA CYS A 65 -9.19 10.17 -26.17
C CYS A 65 -10.21 11.33 -26.22
N PHE A 66 -11.16 11.34 -25.30
CA PHE A 66 -12.25 12.32 -25.26
C PHE A 66 -12.46 12.77 -23.82
N GLU A 67 -12.75 14.06 -23.66
CA GLU A 67 -12.96 14.70 -22.35
C GLU A 67 -14.09 14.02 -21.53
N GLN A 68 -15.16 13.58 -22.18
CA GLN A 68 -16.24 12.85 -21.50
C GLN A 68 -15.75 11.53 -20.89
N LYS A 69 -14.91 10.79 -21.62
CA LYS A 69 -14.34 9.52 -21.14
C LYS A 69 -13.35 9.79 -20.01
N PHE A 70 -12.57 10.87 -20.12
CA PHE A 70 -11.66 11.32 -19.06
C PHE A 70 -12.42 11.65 -17.78
N ARG A 71 -13.43 12.54 -17.84
CA ARG A 71 -14.29 12.90 -16.69
C ARG A 71 -14.87 11.67 -16.00
N ARG A 72 -15.44 10.73 -16.76
CA ARG A 72 -16.00 9.49 -16.20
C ARG A 72 -14.98 8.63 -15.45
N VAL A 73 -13.72 8.63 -15.88
CA VAL A 73 -12.65 7.89 -15.19
C VAL A 73 -12.17 8.67 -13.98
N MET A 74 -12.05 10.00 -14.06
CA MET A 74 -11.67 10.85 -12.93
C MET A 74 -12.70 10.81 -11.81
N GLU A 75 -14.00 10.80 -12.10
CA GLU A 75 -15.05 10.60 -11.09
C GLU A 75 -14.94 9.23 -10.40
N LYS A 76 -14.57 8.18 -11.16
CA LYS A 76 -14.30 6.86 -10.57
C LYS A 76 -13.08 6.90 -9.66
N ILE A 77 -12.02 7.60 -10.07
CA ILE A 77 -10.84 7.80 -9.22
C ILE A 77 -11.24 8.53 -7.94
N LYS A 78 -12.00 9.62 -8.03
CA LYS A 78 -12.51 10.38 -6.88
C LYS A 78 -13.34 9.53 -5.92
N SER A 79 -14.16 8.62 -6.45
CA SER A 79 -14.97 7.70 -5.62
C SER A 79 -14.12 6.64 -4.87
N VAL A 80 -12.91 6.34 -5.38
CA VAL A 80 -11.99 5.36 -4.78
C VAL A 80 -11.04 6.05 -3.81
N ASP A 81 -10.47 7.17 -4.21
CA ASP A 81 -9.50 7.95 -3.44
C ASP A 81 -9.55 9.43 -3.85
N THR A 82 -10.07 10.27 -2.96
CA THR A 82 -10.16 11.73 -3.17
C THR A 82 -8.77 12.38 -3.24
N HIS A 83 -7.81 11.95 -2.43
CA HIS A 83 -6.45 12.52 -2.44
C HIS A 83 -5.74 12.26 -3.76
N ALA A 84 -5.95 11.06 -4.32
CA ALA A 84 -5.39 10.71 -5.60
C ALA A 84 -6.05 11.50 -6.76
N TYR A 85 -7.34 11.82 -6.66
CA TYR A 85 -8.01 12.76 -7.58
C TYR A 85 -7.41 14.17 -7.47
N ASP A 86 -7.27 14.70 -6.25
CA ASP A 86 -6.75 16.04 -6.00
C ASP A 86 -5.32 16.19 -6.55
N TYR A 87 -4.47 15.17 -6.32
CA TYR A 87 -3.11 15.14 -6.87
C TYR A 87 -3.09 15.15 -8.41
N LEU A 88 -4.05 14.48 -9.04
CA LEU A 88 -4.14 14.41 -10.50
C LEU A 88 -4.66 15.71 -11.13
N ILE A 89 -5.57 16.41 -10.46
CA ILE A 89 -6.14 17.67 -10.97
C ILE A 89 -5.22 18.86 -10.68
N ASP A 90 -4.40 18.80 -9.63
CA ASP A 90 -3.32 19.77 -9.38
C ASP A 90 -2.30 19.79 -10.52
N ARG A 91 -2.14 18.66 -11.22
CA ARG A 91 -1.33 18.58 -12.45
C ARG A 91 -2.17 18.87 -13.68
N ASP A 92 -1.70 19.77 -14.54
CA ASP A 92 -2.36 20.10 -15.80
C ASP A 92 -2.66 18.83 -16.66
N PRO A 93 -3.94 18.46 -16.84
CA PRO A 93 -4.35 17.27 -17.61
C PRO A 93 -3.89 17.25 -19.06
N THR A 94 -3.57 18.41 -19.64
CA THR A 94 -3.03 18.50 -21.01
C THR A 94 -1.64 17.86 -21.14
N THR A 95 -0.92 17.72 -20.03
CA THR A 95 0.46 17.20 -20.01
C THR A 95 0.53 15.68 -19.92
N TRP A 96 -0.59 15.01 -19.59
CA TRP A 96 -0.59 13.58 -19.26
C TRP A 96 -1.81 12.79 -19.74
N SER A 97 -2.88 13.43 -20.19
CA SER A 97 -4.05 12.75 -20.74
C SER A 97 -4.26 13.05 -22.22
N ASN A 98 -4.40 11.97 -23.00
CA ASN A 98 -4.72 11.98 -24.43
C ASN A 98 -6.01 12.76 -24.76
N ALA A 99 -6.88 13.02 -23.79
CA ALA A 99 -8.19 13.63 -24.00
C ALA A 99 -8.07 15.12 -24.37
N PHE A 100 -6.94 15.73 -24.02
CA PHE A 100 -6.71 17.17 -24.17
C PHE A 100 -5.57 17.49 -25.16
N PHE A 101 -4.94 16.47 -25.75
CA PHE A 101 -4.00 16.71 -26.84
C PHE A 101 -4.77 17.20 -28.07
N LYS A 102 -4.53 18.45 -28.46
CA LYS A 102 -5.10 19.03 -29.69
C LYS A 102 -4.47 18.35 -30.90
N ARG A 103 -5.35 17.88 -31.79
CA ARG A 103 -5.05 17.03 -32.94
C ARG A 103 -4.62 17.88 -34.14
N GLU A 104 -3.45 18.48 -34.08
CA GLU A 104 -2.67 18.78 -35.28
C GLU A 104 -1.41 17.89 -35.27
N GLU A 105 -1.21 17.19 -36.37
CA GLU A 105 -0.18 16.17 -36.64
C GLU A 105 -0.33 14.80 -35.95
N ILE A 106 -1.17 14.03 -36.61
CA ILE A 106 -1.32 12.57 -36.55
C ILE A 106 -0.02 11.96 -37.09
N VAL A 107 0.59 11.01 -36.35
CA VAL A 107 1.53 9.91 -36.76
C VAL A 107 2.73 9.71 -35.81
N MET A 108 3.20 10.70 -35.03
CA MET A 108 4.44 10.53 -34.21
C MET A 108 4.26 9.97 -32.78
N GLN A 109 3.05 9.95 -32.20
CA GLN A 109 2.89 9.76 -30.74
C GLN A 109 2.81 8.31 -30.23
N LEU A 110 2.59 7.30 -31.09
CA LEU A 110 2.52 5.90 -30.62
C LEU A 110 3.86 5.34 -30.13
N LYS A 111 5.00 5.93 -30.52
CA LYS A 111 6.34 5.55 -30.04
C LYS A 111 6.79 6.35 -28.80
N MET A 112 6.37 7.61 -28.66
CA MET A 112 6.83 8.51 -27.58
C MET A 112 5.93 8.50 -26.33
N GLY A 113 4.65 8.10 -26.45
CA GLY A 113 3.73 8.00 -25.31
C GLY A 113 4.16 7.01 -24.23
N CYS A 114 4.96 6.01 -24.58
CA CYS A 114 5.48 5.02 -23.61
C CYS A 114 6.48 5.63 -22.62
N VAL A 115 7.30 6.60 -23.06
CA VAL A 115 8.38 7.19 -22.24
C VAL A 115 7.82 8.20 -21.23
N ARG A 116 6.89 9.07 -21.65
CA ARG A 116 6.32 10.12 -20.79
C ARG A 116 5.45 9.57 -19.66
N VAL A 117 4.66 8.53 -19.94
CA VAL A 117 3.80 7.88 -18.94
C VAL A 117 4.64 7.10 -17.92
N SER A 118 5.79 6.57 -18.32
CA SER A 118 6.68 5.82 -17.42
C SER A 118 7.26 6.70 -16.31
N VAL A 119 7.64 7.95 -16.60
CA VAL A 119 8.18 8.90 -15.60
C VAL A 119 7.12 9.34 -14.59
N MET A 120 5.87 9.56 -15.03
CA MET A 120 4.77 9.89 -14.09
C MET A 120 4.33 8.69 -13.24
N LEU A 121 4.33 7.47 -13.81
CA LEU A 121 4.03 6.26 -13.04
C LEU A 121 5.10 5.97 -11.99
N LEU A 122 6.38 6.22 -12.31
CA LEU A 122 7.51 6.14 -11.37
C LEU A 122 7.33 7.15 -10.23
N GLY A 123 7.03 8.42 -10.53
CA GLY A 123 6.79 9.44 -9.51
C GLY A 123 5.53 9.22 -8.65
N MET A 124 4.57 8.41 -9.10
CA MET A 124 3.38 8.03 -8.31
C MET A 124 3.59 6.76 -7.47
N LEU A 125 4.53 5.90 -7.84
CA LEU A 125 4.91 4.71 -7.05
C LEU A 125 5.98 5.03 -6.00
N GLU A 126 6.82 6.03 -6.26
CA GLU A 126 7.92 6.47 -5.40
C GLU A 126 7.48 7.61 -4.48
N GLY A 127 6.58 7.32 -3.55
CA GLY A 127 6.36 8.19 -2.39
C GLY A 127 7.66 8.41 -1.62
N ASN A 128 8.42 9.43 -2.02
CA ASN A 128 9.51 10.11 -1.31
C ASN A 128 10.50 9.22 -0.49
N GLN A 129 11.40 8.49 -1.16
CA GLN A 129 12.72 8.05 -0.63
C GLN A 129 13.74 7.89 -1.80
N PRO A 130 14.67 8.83 -2.02
CA PRO A 130 15.53 8.87 -3.21
C PRO A 130 16.81 8.01 -3.13
N SER A 131 16.77 6.81 -2.53
CA SER A 131 17.99 6.00 -2.30
C SER A 131 17.98 4.57 -2.88
N LEU A 132 16.97 4.17 -3.65
CA LEU A 132 16.87 2.79 -4.19
C LEU A 132 16.71 2.69 -5.71
N CYS A 133 17.05 3.75 -6.46
CA CYS A 133 16.90 3.80 -7.93
C CYS A 133 17.74 2.81 -8.77
N TYR A 134 18.59 1.96 -8.19
CA TYR A 134 19.49 1.10 -8.99
C TYR A 134 19.15 -0.39 -9.03
N ARG A 135 17.96 -0.84 -8.58
CA ARG A 135 17.67 -2.29 -8.51
C ARG A 135 16.48 -2.84 -9.30
N ILE A 136 15.74 -2.01 -10.05
CA ILE A 136 14.49 -2.48 -10.72
C ILE A 136 14.63 -2.65 -12.24
N PHE A 137 15.64 -2.07 -12.89
CA PHE A 137 15.92 -2.37 -14.31
C PHE A 137 17.02 -3.42 -14.47
N GLY A 138 16.72 -4.64 -14.01
CA GLY A 138 17.38 -5.84 -14.51
C GLY A 138 16.86 -6.11 -15.92
N TYR A 139 17.60 -5.66 -16.93
CA TYR A 139 17.38 -6.02 -18.32
C TYR A 139 17.76 -7.49 -18.54
N LEU A 140 16.76 -8.33 -18.74
CA LEU A 140 16.75 -9.47 -19.69
C LEU A 140 15.41 -9.42 -20.43
#